data_AF-B8HRQ2-F1
#
_entry.id   AF-B8HRQ2-F1
#
_cell.length_a   1.000
_cell.length_b   1.000
_cell.length_c   1.000
_cell.angle_alpha   90.00
_cell.angle_beta   90.00
_cell.angle_gamma   90.00
#
_symmetry.space_group_name_H-M   'P 1'
#
loop_
_entity.id
_entity.type
_entity.pdbx_description
1 polymer ?
#
loop_
_entity_poly.entity_id
_entity_poly.type
_entity_poly.pdbx_seq_one_letter_code
_entity_poly.pdbx_strand_id
1 'polypeptide(L)'
;MESLANTLLLKTWFSPLLSAVFLINSGLPSNNSLNSKPIVTPKDPPAVVSAAPARAVPSPQLIQLRRAIIGQESGANFRAVNPHSGALGYAQIMPENLPHWSKQAIGRSVSSKEFLSNPELQLAIIDHRLNLYWQDALRGSKGNEEIAVRQVASRWYSGKPHLYTSTRIQYYNGHPYPSIASYTLSVLKKFKLLAANPMGKAGLLN
;
A
#
# COMPACT_ATOMS: atom_id res chain seq x y z
N MET A 1 -36.74 8.21 33.44
CA MET A 1 -35.42 8.75 33.86
C MET A 1 -34.37 7.93 33.12
N GLU A 2 -34.18 8.30 31.84
CA GLU A 2 -32.93 8.89 31.31
C GLU A 2 -31.84 7.82 31.12
N SER A 3 -31.72 7.24 29.92
CA SER A 3 -30.90 7.76 28.81
C SER A 3 -29.47 8.07 29.24
N LEU A 4 -28.50 7.24 28.83
CA LEU A 4 -27.28 7.72 28.17
C LEU A 4 -26.66 6.58 27.34
N ALA A 5 -27.04 6.59 26.07
CA ALA A 5 -26.18 6.44 24.90
C ALA A 5 -24.95 5.51 25.03
N ASN A 6 -25.12 4.29 24.52
CA ASN A 6 -24.03 3.41 24.12
C ASN A 6 -23.40 3.95 22.82
N THR A 7 -22.84 5.16 22.87
CA THR A 7 -22.06 5.72 21.77
C THR A 7 -20.66 5.14 21.88
N LEU A 8 -20.45 3.98 21.26
CA LEU A 8 -19.13 3.51 20.88
C LEU A 8 -18.49 4.61 20.01
N LEU A 9 -17.74 5.50 20.67
CA LEU A 9 -16.82 6.42 20.04
C LEU A 9 -15.80 5.58 19.26
N LEU A 10 -16.12 5.31 18.00
CA LEU A 10 -15.17 4.99 16.94
C LEU A 10 -14.23 6.19 16.83
N LYS A 11 -13.29 6.33 17.77
CA LYS A 11 -12.13 7.19 17.61
C LYS A 11 -11.38 6.62 16.42
N THR A 12 -11.59 7.22 15.26
CA THR A 12 -10.82 6.99 14.05
C THR A 12 -9.38 7.37 14.38
N TRP A 13 -8.55 6.34 14.58
CA TRP A 13 -7.13 6.52 14.84
C TRP A 13 -6.46 6.96 13.55
N PHE A 14 -6.47 8.26 13.26
CA PHE A 14 -5.65 8.85 12.20
C PHE A 14 -4.18 8.55 12.52
N SER A 15 -3.62 7.54 11.87
CA SER A 15 -2.20 7.21 11.96
C SER A 15 -1.47 7.85 10.79
N PRO A 16 -0.61 8.85 11.00
CA PRO A 16 0.38 9.21 10.00
C PRO A 16 1.37 8.03 9.90
N LEU A 17 1.22 7.21 8.86
CA LEU A 17 2.04 6.02 8.65
C LEU A 17 3.53 6.37 8.54
N LEU A 18 4.34 5.80 9.42
CA LEU A 18 5.80 5.87 9.38
C LEU A 18 6.34 4.89 8.34
N SER A 19 6.33 5.28 7.07
CA SER A 19 7.19 4.61 6.08
C SER A 19 8.62 5.13 6.26
N ALA A 20 9.45 4.39 7.01
CA ALA A 20 10.88 4.66 7.09
C ALA A 20 11.54 4.51 5.70
N VAL A 21 12.18 5.58 5.23
CA VAL A 21 12.98 5.63 3.99
C VAL A 21 14.22 4.75 4.15
N PHE A 22 14.49 3.87 3.18
CA PHE A 22 15.81 3.31 2.96
C PHE A 22 16.21 3.47 1.49
N LEU A 23 17.28 4.22 1.25
CA LEU A 23 18.03 4.19 0.00
C LEU A 23 18.77 2.85 -0.09
N ILE A 24 18.37 2.00 -1.03
CA ILE A 24 19.23 0.91 -1.48
C ILE A 24 19.97 1.43 -2.71
N ASN A 25 21.25 1.75 -2.53
CA ASN A 25 22.18 2.04 -3.60
C ASN A 25 22.69 0.71 -4.17
N SER A 26 22.10 0.25 -5.27
CA SER A 26 22.67 -0.84 -6.08
C SER A 26 23.38 -0.21 -7.28
N GLY A 27 24.71 -0.21 -7.21
CA GLY A 27 25.58 0.26 -8.29
C GLY A 27 25.39 -0.56 -9.57
N LEU A 28 25.25 0.15 -10.69
CA LEU A 28 25.41 -0.39 -12.03
C LEU A 28 26.88 -0.22 -12.45
N PRO A 29 27.54 -1.22 -13.05
CA PRO A 29 28.71 -0.97 -13.85
C PRO A 29 28.30 -0.38 -15.21
N SER A 30 28.93 0.73 -15.53
CA SER A 30 28.93 1.42 -16.82
C SER A 30 29.75 0.64 -17.84
N ASN A 31 29.30 0.54 -19.09
CA ASN A 31 30.15 0.31 -20.25
C ASN A 31 29.66 1.15 -21.43
N ASN A 32 30.48 2.14 -21.80
CA ASN A 32 30.43 2.90 -23.05
C ASN A 32 30.94 2.03 -24.21
N SER A 33 30.33 2.15 -25.40
CA SER A 33 31.07 2.54 -26.61
C SER A 33 30.11 2.83 -27.77
N LEU A 34 30.45 3.87 -28.51
CA LEU A 34 29.70 4.48 -29.61
C LEU A 34 29.92 3.76 -30.96
N ASN A 35 28.92 3.96 -31.83
CA ASN A 35 29.02 4.24 -33.26
C ASN A 35 28.91 3.06 -34.26
N SER A 36 27.76 3.00 -34.97
CA SER A 36 27.67 3.34 -36.40
C SER A 36 26.27 3.05 -36.97
N LYS A 37 25.78 3.90 -37.88
CA LYS A 37 24.63 3.71 -38.79
C LYS A 37 25.19 3.86 -40.22
N PRO A 38 24.45 3.52 -41.32
CA PRO A 38 23.30 2.63 -41.47
C PRO A 38 23.43 1.70 -42.72
N ILE A 39 22.66 0.61 -42.81
CA ILE A 39 22.28 -0.03 -44.10
C ILE A 39 20.84 -0.55 -43.98
N VAL A 40 20.02 -0.25 -44.98
CA VAL A 40 18.63 -0.66 -45.15
C VAL A 40 18.57 -1.76 -46.21
N THR A 41 17.90 -2.88 -45.91
CA THR A 41 16.99 -3.57 -46.85
C THR A 41 15.94 -4.37 -46.06
N PRO A 42 14.73 -4.56 -46.62
CA PRO A 42 13.52 -4.86 -45.84
C PRO A 42 13.07 -6.31 -46.00
N LYS A 43 13.07 -7.11 -44.92
CA LYS A 43 12.33 -8.38 -44.88
C LYS A 43 12.18 -8.92 -43.46
N ASP A 44 11.40 -8.25 -42.61
CA ASP A 44 10.82 -8.89 -41.44
C ASP A 44 9.40 -8.35 -41.20
N PRO A 45 8.42 -9.22 -40.86
CA PRO A 45 7.07 -8.80 -40.51
C PRO A 45 7.10 -7.86 -39.30
N PRO A 46 6.12 -6.93 -39.16
CA PRO A 46 6.18 -5.89 -38.15
C PRO A 46 6.37 -6.50 -36.77
N ALA A 47 7.44 -6.07 -36.10
CA ALA A 47 7.65 -6.28 -34.69
C ALA A 47 6.31 -6.01 -33.97
N VAL A 48 5.76 -7.05 -33.37
CA VAL A 48 4.73 -6.90 -32.34
C VAL A 48 5.30 -5.94 -31.32
N VAL A 49 4.87 -4.69 -31.40
CA VAL A 49 5.05 -3.70 -30.35
C VAL A 49 4.53 -4.35 -29.09
N SER A 50 5.46 -4.74 -28.21
CA SER A 50 5.15 -5.36 -26.93
C SER A 50 4.33 -4.34 -26.15
N ALA A 51 3.00 -4.52 -26.18
CA ALA A 51 2.07 -3.74 -25.41
C ALA A 51 2.48 -3.88 -23.94
N ALA A 52 2.62 -2.75 -23.24
CA ALA A 52 2.74 -2.74 -21.79
C ALA A 52 1.67 -3.67 -21.18
N PRO A 53 1.99 -4.48 -20.16
CA PRO A 53 1.04 -5.46 -19.66
C PRO A 53 -0.22 -4.75 -19.18
N ALA A 54 -1.37 -5.17 -19.70
CA ALA A 54 -2.67 -4.80 -19.17
C ALA A 54 -2.63 -5.01 -17.64
N ARG A 55 -3.02 -4.00 -16.86
CA ARG A 55 -3.00 -4.05 -15.40
C ARG A 55 -3.72 -5.31 -14.93
N ALA A 56 -2.99 -6.27 -14.38
CA ALA A 56 -3.58 -7.47 -13.81
C ALA A 56 -4.55 -7.06 -12.69
N VAL A 57 -5.77 -7.59 -12.74
CA VAL A 57 -6.76 -7.37 -11.68
C VAL A 57 -6.17 -7.89 -10.35
N PRO A 58 -6.15 -7.09 -9.28
CA PRO A 58 -5.68 -7.53 -7.96
C PRO A 58 -6.38 -8.80 -7.50
N SER A 59 -5.65 -9.73 -6.86
CA SER A 59 -6.27 -10.94 -6.30
C SER A 59 -7.28 -10.59 -5.19
N PRO A 60 -8.29 -11.44 -4.93
CA PRO A 60 -9.24 -11.21 -3.84
C PRO A 60 -8.56 -11.02 -2.48
N GLN A 61 -7.50 -11.77 -2.18
CA GLN A 61 -6.72 -11.64 -0.95
C GLN A 61 -6.02 -10.30 -0.86
N LEU A 62 -5.47 -9.79 -1.98
CA LEU A 62 -4.84 -8.48 -2.02
C LEU A 62 -5.87 -7.36 -1.79
N ILE A 63 -7.07 -7.48 -2.36
CA ILE A 63 -8.19 -6.55 -2.11
C ILE A 63 -8.61 -6.59 -0.64
N GLN A 64 -8.71 -7.76 -0.03
CA GLN A 64 -9.03 -7.93 1.38
C GLN A 64 -7.96 -7.31 2.28
N LEU A 65 -6.68 -7.55 1.98
CA LEU A 65 -5.55 -6.97 2.70
C LEU A 65 -5.54 -5.44 2.60
N ARG A 66 -5.75 -4.90 1.39
CA ARG A 66 -5.93 -3.46 1.17
C ARG A 66 -7.03 -2.91 2.06
N ARG A 67 -8.22 -3.51 2.04
CA ARG A 67 -9.36 -3.07 2.87
C ARG A 67 -9.08 -3.19 4.37
N ALA A 68 -8.36 -4.22 4.80
CA ALA A 68 -8.00 -4.42 6.21
C ALA A 68 -7.03 -3.35 6.72
N ILE A 69 -6.02 -2.99 5.93
CA ILE A 69 -5.07 -1.92 6.23
C ILE A 69 -5.80 -0.56 6.16
N ILE A 70 -6.43 -0.24 5.04
CA ILE A 70 -6.98 1.09 4.77
C ILE A 70 -8.28 1.40 5.54
N GLY A 71 -9.06 0.40 5.91
CA GLY A 71 -10.21 0.57 6.80
C GLY A 71 -9.82 1.10 8.19
N GLN A 72 -8.53 1.21 8.50
CA GLN A 72 -8.01 1.93 9.68
C GLN A 72 -7.65 3.39 9.38
N GLU A 73 -7.22 3.72 8.15
CA GLU A 73 -6.39 4.91 7.86
C GLU A 73 -7.18 6.17 7.50
N SER A 74 -8.16 6.09 6.60
CA SER A 74 -8.78 7.27 6.00
C SER A 74 -10.32 7.28 6.02
N GLY A 75 -10.94 6.23 6.56
CA GLY A 75 -12.39 6.02 6.39
C GLY A 75 -12.81 5.92 4.91
N ALA A 76 -11.90 5.44 4.04
CA ALA A 76 -12.05 5.39 2.58
C ALA A 76 -12.05 6.75 1.85
N ASN A 77 -11.52 7.81 2.47
CA ASN A 77 -11.44 9.13 1.84
C ASN A 77 -10.21 9.27 0.92
N PHE A 78 -10.43 9.28 -0.41
CA PHE A 78 -9.39 9.47 -1.42
C PHE A 78 -8.75 10.85 -1.42
N ARG A 79 -9.37 11.85 -0.79
CA ARG A 79 -8.88 13.23 -0.74
C ARG A 79 -8.27 13.60 0.62
N ALA A 80 -8.17 12.64 1.55
CA ALA A 80 -7.62 12.88 2.86
C ALA A 80 -6.16 13.36 2.77
N VAL A 81 -5.81 14.38 3.54
CA VAL A 81 -4.43 14.78 3.76
C VAL A 81 -4.23 14.92 5.26
N ASN A 82 -3.29 14.18 5.81
CA ASN A 82 -2.97 14.30 7.23
C ASN A 82 -2.34 15.69 7.48
N PRO A 83 -2.88 16.52 8.40
CA PRO A 83 -2.36 17.86 8.63
C PRO A 83 -0.98 17.86 9.30
N HIS A 84 -0.59 16.77 9.97
CA HIS A 84 0.69 16.68 10.69
C HIS A 84 1.79 16.06 9.82
N SER A 85 1.50 14.95 9.13
CA SER A 85 2.51 14.25 8.33
C SER A 85 2.46 14.53 6.84
N GLY A 86 1.38 15.14 6.33
CA GLY A 86 1.15 15.28 4.89
C GLY A 86 0.77 13.99 4.18
N ALA A 87 0.49 12.89 4.90
CA ALA A 87 0.09 11.62 4.31
C ALA A 87 -1.16 11.74 3.43
N LEU A 88 -1.13 11.09 2.26
CA LEU A 88 -2.02 11.38 1.14
C LEU A 88 -3.06 10.27 0.89
N GLY A 89 -4.29 10.71 0.67
CA GLY A 89 -5.38 9.99 0.07
C GLY A 89 -5.82 8.74 0.82
N TYR A 90 -6.37 7.81 0.04
CA TYR A 90 -7.08 6.61 0.47
C TYR A 90 -6.26 5.78 1.46
N ALA A 91 -4.95 5.67 1.25
CA ALA A 91 -4.08 4.83 2.07
C ALA A 91 -3.03 5.60 2.86
N GLN A 92 -3.17 6.93 2.98
CA GLN A 92 -2.25 7.77 3.74
C GLN A 92 -0.78 7.56 3.30
N ILE A 93 -0.53 7.57 1.99
CA ILE A 93 0.83 7.43 1.43
C ILE A 93 1.64 8.68 1.76
N MET A 94 2.83 8.51 2.31
CA MET A 94 3.77 9.60 2.55
C MET A 94 4.24 10.23 1.21
N PRO A 95 4.22 11.57 1.06
CA PRO A 95 4.57 12.24 -0.20
C PRO A 95 5.92 11.84 -0.79
N GLU A 96 6.91 11.53 0.05
CA GLU A 96 8.27 11.19 -0.37
C GLU A 96 8.33 9.83 -1.10
N ASN A 97 7.40 8.92 -0.78
CA ASN A 97 7.30 7.62 -1.44
C ASN A 97 6.66 7.70 -2.82
N LEU A 98 5.74 8.65 -3.01
CA LEU A 98 4.85 8.70 -4.17
C LEU A 98 5.60 8.70 -5.51
N PRO A 99 6.65 9.53 -5.74
CA PRO A 99 7.34 9.56 -7.04
C PRO A 99 7.97 8.24 -7.45
N HIS A 100 8.54 7.51 -6.49
CA HIS A 100 9.18 6.21 -6.74
C HIS A 100 8.13 5.11 -6.90
N TRP A 101 7.11 5.10 -6.04
CA TRP A 101 6.06 4.09 -6.06
C TRP A 101 5.21 4.18 -7.34
N SER A 102 4.89 5.39 -7.79
CA SER A 102 4.17 5.56 -9.05
C SER A 102 5.02 5.17 -10.24
N LYS A 103 6.33 5.46 -10.24
CA LYS A 103 7.21 5.05 -11.33
C LYS A 103 7.26 3.53 -11.47
N GLN A 104 7.31 2.79 -10.36
CA GLN A 104 7.26 1.33 -10.37
C GLN A 104 5.90 0.78 -10.82
N ALA A 105 4.80 1.41 -10.39
CA ALA A 105 3.46 0.93 -10.68
C ALA A 105 2.98 1.24 -12.10
N ILE A 106 3.32 2.41 -12.64
CA ILE A 106 2.72 2.96 -13.87
C ILE A 106 3.73 3.57 -14.84
N GLY A 107 5.04 3.43 -14.57
CA GLY A 107 6.10 3.88 -15.47
C GLY A 107 6.48 5.37 -15.37
N ARG A 108 5.80 6.17 -14.53
CA ARG A 108 6.13 7.59 -14.33
C ARG A 108 5.91 8.09 -12.91
N SER A 109 6.60 9.17 -12.55
CA SER A 109 6.35 9.89 -11.30
C SER A 109 5.02 10.65 -11.36
N VAL A 110 4.33 10.71 -10.22
CA VAL A 110 3.01 11.34 -10.05
C VAL A 110 3.13 12.42 -8.97
N SER A 111 2.50 13.57 -9.19
CA SER A 111 2.44 14.64 -8.19
C SER A 111 1.36 14.38 -7.14
N SER A 112 1.49 14.94 -5.93
CA SER A 112 0.47 14.80 -4.88
C SER A 112 -0.90 15.33 -5.32
N LYS A 113 -0.94 16.43 -6.09
CA LYS A 113 -2.18 17.01 -6.63
C LYS A 113 -2.88 16.03 -7.57
N GLU A 114 -2.13 15.45 -8.51
CA GLU A 114 -2.64 14.46 -9.44
C GLU A 114 -3.14 13.22 -8.69
N PHE A 115 -2.35 12.71 -7.75
CA PHE A 115 -2.70 11.56 -6.92
C PHE A 115 -4.02 11.77 -6.16
N LEU A 116 -4.19 12.89 -5.47
CA LEU A 116 -5.40 13.21 -4.71
C LEU A 116 -6.64 13.44 -5.59
N SER A 117 -6.45 13.78 -6.87
CA SER A 117 -7.54 13.99 -7.82
C SER A 117 -8.01 12.73 -8.54
N ASN A 118 -7.27 11.63 -8.45
CA ASN A 118 -7.52 10.43 -9.27
C ASN A 118 -7.56 9.15 -8.42
N PRO A 119 -8.76 8.68 -8.01
CA PRO A 119 -8.93 7.45 -7.23
C PRO A 119 -8.32 6.20 -7.89
N GLU A 120 -8.47 6.04 -9.20
CA GLU A 120 -7.93 4.88 -9.93
C GLU A 120 -6.40 4.85 -9.89
N LEU A 121 -5.77 6.02 -10.00
CA LEU A 121 -4.33 6.17 -9.87
C LEU A 121 -3.85 5.79 -8.46
N GLN A 122 -4.60 6.17 -7.42
CA GLN A 122 -4.26 5.75 -6.05
C GLN A 122 -4.32 4.24 -5.92
N LEU A 123 -5.42 3.62 -6.36
CA LEU A 123 -5.60 2.18 -6.27
C LEU A 123 -4.50 1.43 -7.03
N ALA A 124 -4.15 1.86 -8.25
CA ALA A 124 -3.10 1.22 -9.03
C ALA A 124 -1.73 1.24 -8.32
N ILE A 125 -1.37 2.37 -7.71
CA ILE A 125 -0.09 2.53 -6.99
C ILE A 125 -0.10 1.71 -5.69
N ILE A 126 -1.20 1.77 -4.94
CA ILE A 126 -1.39 1.04 -3.68
C ILE A 126 -1.36 -0.46 -3.92
N ASP A 127 -2.11 -0.96 -4.90
CA ASP A 127 -2.21 -2.38 -5.23
C ASP A 127 -0.88 -2.93 -5.68
N HIS A 128 -0.18 -2.20 -6.55
CA HIS A 128 1.16 -2.58 -6.97
C HIS A 128 2.10 -2.73 -5.77
N ARG A 129 2.11 -1.75 -4.85
CA ARG A 129 2.98 -1.80 -3.67
C ARG A 129 2.61 -2.93 -2.71
N LEU A 130 1.32 -3.07 -2.40
CA LEU A 130 0.83 -4.12 -1.50
C LEU A 130 1.09 -5.50 -2.10
N ASN A 131 0.98 -5.67 -3.42
CA ASN A 131 1.29 -6.94 -4.07
C ASN A 131 2.76 -7.34 -3.87
N LEU A 132 3.69 -6.39 -4.04
CA LEU A 132 5.11 -6.63 -3.79
C LEU A 132 5.37 -7.04 -2.33
N TYR A 133 4.75 -6.35 -1.38
CA TYR A 133 4.87 -6.68 0.04
C TYR A 133 4.25 -8.05 0.36
N TRP A 134 3.11 -8.37 -0.24
CA TRP A 134 2.42 -9.63 -0.06
C TRP A 134 3.24 -10.81 -0.56
N GLN A 135 3.81 -10.72 -1.76
CA GLN A 135 4.67 -11.76 -2.33
C GLN A 135 5.94 -11.99 -1.50
N ASP A 136 6.58 -10.92 -1.04
CA ASP A 136 7.75 -10.98 -0.17
C ASP A 136 7.40 -11.63 1.19
N ALA A 137 6.30 -11.21 1.79
CA ALA A 137 5.83 -11.72 3.08
C ALA A 137 5.43 -13.20 3.03
N LEU A 138 4.73 -13.65 1.97
CA LEU A 138 4.40 -15.05 1.78
C LEU A 138 5.65 -15.93 1.61
N ARG A 139 6.65 -15.45 0.87
CA ARG A 139 7.93 -16.15 0.72
C ARG A 139 8.63 -16.28 2.08
N GLY A 140 8.76 -15.16 2.81
CA GLY A 140 9.40 -15.14 4.11
C GLY A 140 8.66 -15.95 5.18
N SER A 141 7.33 -16.05 5.08
CA SER A 141 6.48 -16.83 6.00
C SER A 141 6.29 -18.29 5.60
N LYS A 142 6.92 -18.75 4.51
CA LYS A 142 6.72 -20.10 3.94
C LYS A 142 5.25 -20.41 3.64
N GLY A 143 4.53 -19.42 3.12
CA GLY A 143 3.11 -19.53 2.77
C GLY A 143 2.14 -19.36 3.95
N ASN A 144 2.63 -19.10 5.17
CA ASN A 144 1.74 -18.79 6.29
C ASN A 144 1.11 -17.41 6.09
N GLU A 145 -0.17 -17.37 5.73
CA GLU A 145 -0.90 -16.14 5.42
C GLU A 145 -1.05 -15.22 6.64
N GLU A 146 -1.29 -15.74 7.84
CA GLU A 146 -1.45 -14.90 9.03
C GLU A 146 -0.18 -14.13 9.36
N ILE A 147 0.97 -14.82 9.27
CA ILE A 147 2.27 -14.20 9.41
C ILE A 147 2.50 -13.21 8.26
N ALA A 148 2.12 -13.55 7.03
CA ALA A 148 2.30 -12.66 5.87
C ALA A 148 1.49 -11.36 6.02
N VAL A 149 0.21 -11.44 6.41
CA VAL A 149 -0.66 -10.28 6.68
C VAL A 149 -0.01 -9.37 7.72
N ARG A 150 0.49 -9.94 8.82
CA ARG A 150 1.14 -9.16 9.88
C ARG A 150 2.45 -8.53 9.42
N GLN A 151 3.26 -9.21 8.61
CA GLN A 151 4.47 -8.65 8.04
C GLN A 151 4.18 -7.50 7.06
N VAL A 152 3.18 -7.63 6.19
CA VAL A 152 2.77 -6.53 5.30
C VAL A 152 2.28 -5.33 6.11
N ALA A 153 1.42 -5.55 7.11
CA ALA A 153 0.96 -4.49 7.99
C ALA A 153 2.11 -3.81 8.76
N SER A 154 3.07 -4.59 9.25
CA SER A 154 4.26 -4.07 9.93
C SER A 154 5.11 -3.20 9.00
N ARG A 155 5.30 -3.65 7.76
CA ARG A 155 6.04 -2.92 6.73
C ARG A 155 5.31 -1.64 6.31
N TRP A 156 3.99 -1.69 6.18
CA TRP A 156 3.18 -0.52 5.88
C TRP A 156 3.27 0.55 6.98
N TYR A 157 3.22 0.10 8.23
CA TYR A 157 3.21 0.98 9.41
C TYR A 157 4.58 1.53 9.82
N SER A 158 5.65 0.76 9.64
CA SER A 158 6.99 1.08 10.17
C SER A 158 8.14 0.97 9.17
N GLY A 159 7.87 0.50 7.94
CA GLY A 159 8.89 0.09 6.97
C GLY A 159 9.59 -1.23 7.30
N LYS A 160 9.37 -1.82 8.48
CA LYS A 160 10.10 -3.01 8.97
C LYS A 160 9.18 -4.23 9.09
N PRO A 161 9.20 -5.19 8.15
CA PRO A 161 8.29 -6.34 8.17
C PRO A 161 8.51 -7.26 9.39
N HIS A 162 9.75 -7.45 9.83
CA HIS A 162 10.13 -8.36 10.92
C HIS A 162 9.71 -7.87 12.32
N LEU A 163 9.27 -6.62 12.46
CA LEU A 163 8.83 -6.06 13.75
C LEU A 163 7.36 -6.34 14.07
N TYR A 164 6.68 -7.22 13.32
CA TYR A 164 5.25 -7.48 13.47
C TYR A 164 4.83 -8.02 14.84
N THR A 165 5.76 -8.47 15.68
CA THR A 165 5.54 -8.89 17.07
C THR A 165 6.02 -7.87 18.11
N SER A 166 6.60 -6.74 17.69
CA SER A 166 7.15 -5.73 18.59
C SER A 166 6.05 -5.04 19.40
N THR A 167 6.11 -5.16 20.72
CA THR A 167 5.18 -4.52 21.68
C THR A 167 5.61 -3.12 22.08
N ARG A 168 6.73 -2.61 21.56
CA ARG A 168 7.22 -1.26 21.84
C ARG A 168 6.24 -0.22 21.31
N ILE A 169 5.79 0.68 22.18
CA ILE A 169 4.97 1.85 21.81
C ILE A 169 5.76 2.72 20.83
N GLN A 170 5.08 3.17 19.77
CA GLN A 170 5.68 4.06 18.77
C GLN A 170 5.37 5.50 19.12
N TYR A 171 6.22 6.43 18.67
CA TYR A 171 6.01 7.85 18.85
C TYR A 171 6.25 8.59 17.53
N TYR A 172 5.44 9.59 17.24
CA TYR A 172 5.65 10.52 16.14
C TYR A 172 5.33 11.93 16.62
N ASN A 173 6.29 12.86 16.48
CA ASN A 173 6.21 14.24 16.99
C ASN A 173 5.70 14.33 18.45
N GLY A 174 6.18 13.42 19.32
CA GLY A 174 5.79 13.38 20.73
C GLY A 174 4.45 12.70 21.04
N HIS A 175 3.67 12.32 20.02
CA HIS A 175 2.40 11.61 20.21
C HIS A 175 2.62 10.09 20.26
N PRO A 176 2.05 9.37 21.26
CA PRO A 176 2.13 7.92 21.33
C PRO A 176 1.17 7.27 20.32
N TYR A 177 1.63 6.19 19.70
CA TYR A 177 0.89 5.35 18.78
C TYR A 177 0.92 3.90 19.23
N PRO A 178 -0.03 3.06 18.77
CA PRO A 178 -0.03 1.64 19.07
C PRO A 178 1.32 1.00 18.76
N SER A 179 1.65 -0.04 19.52
CA SER A 179 2.77 -0.90 19.16
C SER A 179 2.53 -1.56 17.80
N ILE A 180 3.61 -1.93 17.13
CA ILE A 180 3.55 -2.61 15.83
C ILE A 180 2.77 -3.94 15.98
N ALA A 181 2.95 -4.66 17.08
CA ALA A 181 2.17 -5.84 17.41
C ALA A 181 0.67 -5.55 17.47
N SER A 182 0.25 -4.49 18.19
CA SER A 182 -1.15 -4.12 18.32
C SER A 182 -1.77 -3.73 16.97
N TYR A 183 -1.07 -2.92 16.19
CA TYR A 183 -1.50 -2.53 14.84
C TYR A 183 -1.69 -3.75 13.93
N THR A 184 -0.67 -4.62 13.84
CA THR A 184 -0.71 -5.79 12.94
C THR A 184 -1.77 -6.81 13.34
N LEU A 185 -2.04 -7.00 14.64
CA LEU A 185 -3.12 -7.85 15.13
C LEU A 185 -4.50 -7.29 14.76
N SER A 186 -4.68 -5.97 14.85
CA SER A 186 -5.93 -5.31 14.42
C SER A 186 -6.18 -5.52 12.92
N VAL A 187 -5.15 -5.36 12.09
CA VAL A 187 -5.24 -5.63 10.64
C VAL A 187 -5.57 -7.09 10.36
N LEU A 188 -4.88 -8.04 11.03
CA LEU A 188 -5.16 -9.47 10.87
C LEU A 188 -6.62 -9.81 11.24
N LYS A 189 -7.14 -9.24 12.33
CA LYS A 189 -8.54 -9.41 12.74
C LYS A 189 -9.49 -8.95 11.64
N LYS A 190 -9.28 -7.75 11.07
CA LYS A 190 -10.10 -7.21 9.97
C LYS A 190 -10.00 -8.06 8.71
N PHE A 191 -8.80 -8.50 8.36
CA PHE A 191 -8.57 -9.40 7.22
C PHE A 191 -9.40 -10.68 7.34
N LYS A 192 -9.34 -11.34 8.51
CA LYS A 192 -10.15 -12.54 8.79
C LYS A 192 -11.66 -12.27 8.73
N LEU A 193 -12.12 -11.13 9.24
CA LEU A 193 -13.53 -10.73 9.17
C LEU A 193 -14.00 -10.51 7.73
N LEU A 194 -13.17 -9.90 6.88
CA LEU A 194 -13.45 -9.70 5.47
C LEU A 194 -13.44 -11.02 4.69
N ALA A 195 -12.59 -11.97 5.06
CA ALA A 195 -12.58 -13.31 4.46
C ALA A 195 -13.84 -14.11 4.84
N ALA A 196 -14.32 -13.96 6.08
CA ALA A 196 -15.56 -14.58 6.55
C ALA A 196 -16.83 -13.92 6.00
N ASN A 197 -16.74 -12.66 5.53
CA ASN A 197 -17.85 -11.89 4.96
C ASN A 197 -17.39 -11.10 3.71
N PRO A 198 -17.11 -11.78 2.58
CA PRO A 198 -16.46 -11.18 1.41
C PRO A 198 -17.27 -10.05 0.76
N MET A 199 -18.59 -10.05 0.97
CA MET A 199 -19.49 -8.96 0.68
C MET A 199 -20.52 -8.92 1.81
N GLY A 200 -20.40 -7.98 2.75
CA GLY A 200 -21.55 -7.64 3.59
C GLY A 200 -22.74 -7.47 2.65
N LYS A 201 -23.76 -8.31 2.83
CA LYS A 201 -24.97 -8.43 1.99
C LYS A 201 -25.27 -7.10 1.28
N ALA A 202 -25.55 -7.17 -0.01
CA ALA A 202 -25.93 -6.04 -0.88
C ALA A 202 -27.23 -5.29 -0.47
N GLY A 203 -27.51 -5.14 0.82
CA GLY A 203 -28.70 -4.50 1.35
C GLY A 203 -28.77 -4.68 2.86
N LEU A 204 -28.44 -3.62 3.60
CA LEU A 204 -29.13 -3.21 4.84
C LEU A 204 -29.05 -1.68 4.92
N LEU A 205 -29.63 -1.03 3.91
CA LEU A 205 -30.41 0.18 4.13
C LEU A 205 -31.87 -0.28 4.03
N ASN A 206 -32.52 -0.42 5.18
CA ASN A 206 -33.92 -0.07 5.37
C ASN A 206 -33.92 0.92 6.53
#